data_AF-A0A963EPT1-F1
#
_entry.id   AF-A0A963EPT1-F1
#
_cell.length_a   1.000
_cell.length_b   1.000
_cell.length_c   1.000
_cell.angle_alpha   90.00
_cell.angle_beta   90.00
_cell.angle_gamma   90.00
#
_symmetry.space_group_name_H-M   'P 1'
#
loop_
_entity.id
_entity.type
_entity.pdbx_description
1 polymer ?
#
loop_
_entity_poly.entity_id
_entity_poly.type
_entity_poly.pdbx_seq_one_letter_code
_entity_poly.pdbx_strand_id
1 'polypeptide(L)'
;LRSGFSMAFGYSNLSPGPHTITAIAMSKSGETRTSSSTFTVASFHTPYIEPFEGPDLDAARVEVSVNANDEIELFDVAIDGRRYDMTLKWRAYSQRFEIIDIRQLSGSP
;
A
#
# COMPACT_ATOMS: atom_id res chain seq x y z
N LEU A 1 -18.45 -2.15 32.89
CA LEU A 1 -17.38 -2.56 31.95
C LEU A 1 -17.84 -2.30 30.51
N ARG A 2 -17.75 -1.05 30.03
CA ARG A 2 -17.98 -0.70 28.61
C ARG A 2 -17.18 0.57 28.30
N SER A 3 -15.97 0.42 27.77
CA SER A 3 -15.21 1.54 27.20
C SER A 3 -14.89 1.15 25.77
N GLY A 4 -15.81 1.45 24.85
CA GLY A 4 -15.52 1.41 23.43
C GLY A 4 -14.75 2.67 23.06
N PHE A 5 -13.69 2.51 22.27
CA PHE A 5 -12.95 3.61 21.66
C PHE A 5 -12.99 3.39 20.15
N SER A 6 -13.36 4.42 19.39
CA SER A 6 -13.28 4.43 17.93
C SER A 6 -12.56 5.70 17.48
N MET A 7 -11.68 5.53 16.51
CA MET A 7 -10.96 6.62 15.85
C MET A 7 -10.93 6.31 14.36
N ALA A 8 -11.29 7.29 13.54
CA ALA A 8 -11.11 7.22 12.10
C ALA A 8 -9.84 8.01 11.75
N PHE A 9 -8.91 7.40 11.03
CA PHE A 9 -7.71 8.04 10.54
C PHE A 9 -7.73 8.05 9.01
N GLY A 10 -7.45 9.20 8.39
CA GLY A 10 -7.42 9.35 6.94
C GLY A 10 -6.19 8.70 6.34
N TYR A 11 -6.34 7.51 5.76
CA TYR A 11 -5.25 6.76 5.12
C TYR A 11 -4.62 7.51 3.94
N SER A 12 -5.36 8.39 3.25
CA SER A 12 -4.90 9.13 2.08
C SER A 12 -3.78 10.14 2.36
N ASN A 13 -3.60 10.54 3.62
CA ASN A 13 -2.59 11.55 4.00
C ASN A 13 -1.25 10.93 4.39
N LEU A 14 -1.13 9.59 4.34
CA LEU A 14 0.09 8.89 4.69
C LEU A 14 1.02 8.83 3.48
N SER A 15 2.31 9.09 3.73
CA SER A 15 3.34 8.83 2.73
C SER A 15 3.40 7.34 2.39
N PRO A 16 3.78 6.96 1.15
CA PRO A 16 4.00 5.57 0.82
C PRO A 16 5.04 4.93 1.76
N GLY A 17 4.87 3.64 2.05
CA GLY A 17 5.76 2.86 2.92
C GLY A 17 5.11 2.33 4.21
N PRO A 18 5.92 1.73 5.10
CA PRO A 18 5.43 1.08 6.31
C PRO A 18 5.05 2.09 7.40
N HIS A 19 3.91 1.86 8.03
CA HIS A 19 3.39 2.61 9.17
C HIS A 19 3.06 1.66 10.33
N THR A 20 3.10 2.17 11.55
CA THR A 20 2.70 1.42 12.75
C THR A 20 1.58 2.16 13.45
N ILE A 21 0.48 1.46 13.72
CA ILE A 21 -0.57 1.93 14.62
C ILE A 21 -0.35 1.33 16.00
N THR A 22 -0.41 2.16 17.03
CA THR A 22 -0.23 1.75 18.43
C THR A 22 -1.44 2.18 19.26
N ALA A 23 -2.08 1.21 19.91
CA ALA A 23 -3.15 1.43 20.87
C ALA A 23 -2.59 1.30 22.30
N ILE A 24 -2.83 2.32 23.13
CA ILE A 24 -2.43 2.35 24.54
C ILE A 24 -3.68 2.45 25.40
N ALA A 25 -3.92 1.45 26.24
CA ALA A 25 -5.02 1.44 27.22
C ALA A 25 -4.46 1.76 28.61
N MET A 26 -5.04 2.74 29.30
CA MET A 26 -4.65 3.13 30.65
C MET A 26 -5.75 2.75 31.66
N SER A 27 -5.36 2.12 32.76
CA SER A 27 -6.26 1.77 33.87
C SER A 27 -6.47 2.98 34.80
N LYS A 28 -7.47 2.89 35.69
CA LYS A 28 -7.73 3.94 36.69
C LYS A 28 -6.59 4.12 37.70
N SER A 29 -5.77 3.10 37.92
CA SER A 29 -4.58 3.15 38.77
C SER A 29 -3.32 3.62 38.03
N GLY A 30 -3.44 3.98 36.75
CA GLY A 30 -2.33 4.48 35.93
C GLY A 30 -1.52 3.39 35.21
N GLU A 31 -1.92 2.12 35.29
CA GLU A 31 -1.26 1.03 34.56
C GLU A 31 -1.58 1.12 33.06
N THR A 32 -0.57 0.99 32.20
CA THR A 32 -0.75 1.03 30.74
C THR A 32 -0.51 -0.33 30.10
N ARG A 33 -1.35 -0.68 29.11
CA ARG A 33 -1.11 -1.80 28.19
C ARG A 33 -1.05 -1.29 26.75
N THR A 34 -0.08 -1.78 26.00
CA THR A 34 0.17 -1.37 24.61
C THR A 34 -0.05 -2.54 23.65
N SER A 35 -0.64 -2.24 22.49
CA SER A 35 -0.75 -3.17 21.36
C SER A 35 -0.44 -2.41 20.07
N SER A 36 0.29 -3.03 19.15
CA SER A 36 0.68 -2.41 17.88
C SER A 36 0.37 -3.33 16.70
N SER A 37 0.15 -2.73 15.54
CA SER A 37 0.03 -3.42 14.26
C SER A 37 0.72 -2.59 13.18
N THR A 38 1.26 -3.25 12.16
CA THR A 38 1.92 -2.61 11.02
C THR A 38 1.09 -2.75 9.76
N PHE A 39 1.18 -1.75 8.88
CA PHE A 39 0.57 -1.78 7.55
C PHE A 39 1.44 -0.97 6.59
N THR A 40 1.32 -1.25 5.30
CA THR A 40 2.03 -0.52 4.24
C THR A 40 1.04 0.29 3.44
N VAL A 41 1.40 1.53 3.14
CA VAL A 41 0.66 2.40 2.22
C VAL A 41 1.32 2.32 0.85
N ALA A 42 0.59 1.82 -0.14
CA ALA A 42 0.99 1.85 -1.54
C ALA A 42 0.39 3.10 -2.20
N SER A 43 1.24 4.00 -2.68
CA SER A 43 0.81 5.18 -3.43
C SER A 43 1.89 5.62 -4.41
N PHE A 44 1.46 6.32 -5.47
CA PHE A 44 2.36 6.96 -6.43
C PHE A 44 3.00 8.22 -5.84
N HIS A 45 3.99 8.78 -6.54
CA HIS A 45 4.66 10.02 -6.11
C HIS A 45 3.74 11.24 -6.15
N THR A 46 2.64 11.17 -6.91
CA THR A 46 1.65 12.24 -7.04
C THR A 46 0.26 11.74 -6.61
N PRO A 47 -0.56 12.58 -5.97
CA PRO A 47 -1.94 12.24 -5.64
C PRO A 47 -2.85 12.18 -6.87
N TYR A 48 -2.42 12.73 -8.00
CA TYR A 48 -3.19 12.76 -9.24
C TYR A 48 -2.27 12.51 -10.44
N ILE A 49 -2.67 11.55 -11.29
CA ILE A 49 -2.01 11.22 -12.56
C ILE A 49 -2.93 11.67 -13.67
N GLU A 50 -2.43 12.49 -14.60
CA GLU A 50 -3.21 12.96 -15.74
C GLU A 50 -3.62 11.76 -16.63
N PRO A 51 -4.78 11.79 -17.31
CA PRO A 51 -5.24 10.65 -18.11
C PRO A 51 -4.26 10.17 -19.18
N PHE A 52 -3.44 11.06 -19.74
CA PHE A 52 -2.42 10.73 -20.74
C PHE A 52 -1.09 10.23 -20.13
N GLU A 53 -0.94 10.32 -18.81
CA GLU A 53 0.22 9.88 -18.04
C GLU A 53 -0.07 8.62 -17.23
N GLY A 54 -1.18 7.95 -17.55
CA GLY A 54 -1.56 6.67 -16.98
C GLY A 54 -0.53 5.56 -17.28
N PRO A 55 -0.73 4.36 -16.73
CA PRO A 55 0.19 3.25 -16.91
C PRO A 55 0.46 2.93 -18.38
N ASP A 56 1.73 3.04 -18.78
CA ASP A 56 2.25 2.56 -20.06
C ASP A 56 3.01 1.24 -19.82
N LEU A 57 2.61 0.22 -20.57
CA LEU A 57 3.12 -1.14 -20.46
C LEU A 57 3.95 -1.56 -21.68
N ASP A 58 4.20 -0.69 -22.66
CA ASP A 58 4.88 -1.04 -23.92
C ASP A 58 6.29 -1.62 -23.69
N ALA A 59 7.00 -1.11 -22.69
CA ALA A 59 8.31 -1.63 -22.26
C ALA A 59 8.25 -2.48 -20.99
N ALA A 60 7.07 -2.61 -20.36
CA ALA A 60 6.90 -3.30 -19.11
C ALA A 60 6.88 -4.83 -19.30
N ARG A 61 7.16 -5.56 -18.22
CA ARG A 61 6.95 -7.01 -18.16
C ARG A 61 5.86 -7.33 -17.15
N VAL A 62 5.01 -8.29 -17.50
CA VAL A 62 4.00 -8.87 -16.61
C VAL A 62 4.38 -10.30 -16.27
N GLU A 63 4.41 -10.62 -14.99
CA GLU A 63 4.64 -11.98 -14.49
C GLU A 63 3.52 -12.38 -13.54
N VAL A 64 3.10 -13.64 -13.59
CA VAL A 64 2.28 -14.23 -12.53
C VAL A 64 3.24 -14.70 -11.45
N SER A 65 3.07 -14.25 -10.21
CA SER A 65 4.00 -14.59 -9.15
C SER A 65 3.98 -16.09 -8.90
N VAL A 66 5.11 -16.76 -9.12
CA VAL A 66 5.22 -18.23 -9.02
C VAL A 66 5.04 -18.72 -7.58
N ASN A 67 5.25 -17.84 -6.60
CA ASN A 67 5.21 -18.16 -5.17
C ASN A 67 3.94 -17.67 -4.47
N ALA A 68 3.11 -16.87 -5.15
CA ALA A 68 1.85 -16.35 -4.63
C ALA A 68 0.75 -16.55 -5.69
N ASN A 69 -0.07 -17.59 -5.48
CA ASN A 69 -1.11 -18.05 -6.42
C ASN A 69 -2.21 -17.02 -6.74
N ASP A 70 -2.17 -15.85 -6.12
CA ASP A 70 -3.14 -14.78 -6.23
C ASP A 70 -2.51 -13.42 -6.55
N GLU A 71 -1.26 -13.39 -7.02
CA GLU A 71 -0.51 -12.16 -7.30
C GLU A 71 0.01 -12.05 -8.74
N ILE A 72 -0.05 -10.82 -9.26
CA ILE A 72 0.53 -10.40 -10.53
C ILE A 72 1.59 -9.35 -10.23
N GLU A 73 2.79 -9.56 -10.76
CA GLU A 73 3.91 -8.63 -10.66
C GLU A 73 4.05 -7.90 -11.99
N LEU A 74 4.09 -6.56 -11.91
CA LEU A 74 4.35 -5.68 -13.04
C LEU A 74 5.71 -5.05 -12.83
N PHE A 75 6.57 -5.15 -13.82
CA PHE A 75 7.93 -4.62 -13.78
C PHE A 75 8.09 -3.50 -14.80
N ASP A 76 8.82 -2.47 -14.42
CA ASP A 76 9.22 -1.37 -15.29
C ASP A 76 8.04 -0.60 -15.94
N VAL A 77 6.92 -0.49 -15.22
CA VAL A 77 5.74 0.26 -15.66
C VAL A 77 6.03 1.75 -15.64
N ALA A 78 5.81 2.44 -16.76
CA ALA A 78 5.97 3.89 -16.84
C ALA A 78 4.66 4.61 -16.45
N ILE A 79 4.74 5.55 -15.49
CA ILE A 79 3.65 6.40 -15.02
C ILE A 79 4.22 7.78 -14.76
N ASP A 80 3.65 8.82 -15.38
CA ASP A 80 4.10 10.23 -15.23
C ASP A 80 5.64 10.37 -15.27
N GLY A 81 6.23 9.86 -16.35
CA GLY A 81 7.68 9.92 -16.61
C GLY A 81 8.57 9.12 -15.66
N ARG A 82 8.01 8.37 -14.70
CA ARG A 82 8.74 7.54 -13.72
C ARG A 82 8.44 6.07 -13.93
N ARG A 83 9.36 5.21 -13.49
CA ARG A 83 9.25 3.75 -13.62
C ARG A 83 8.99 3.09 -12.28
N TYR A 84 8.14 2.07 -12.28
CA TYR A 84 7.68 1.37 -11.08
C TYR A 84 7.65 -0.13 -11.28
N ASP A 85 7.99 -0.85 -10.22
CA ASP A 85 7.54 -2.22 -10.02
C ASP A 85 6.31 -2.21 -9.10
N MET A 86 5.31 -3.04 -9.40
CA MET A 86 4.05 -3.09 -8.66
C MET A 86 3.59 -4.52 -8.46
N THR A 87 2.93 -4.78 -7.33
CA THR A 87 2.27 -6.07 -7.07
C THR A 87 0.77 -5.87 -6.94
N LEU A 88 0.01 -6.64 -7.70
CA LEU A 88 -1.44 -6.70 -7.66
C LEU A 88 -1.86 -8.02 -7.01
N LYS A 89 -2.75 -7.98 -6.03
CA LYS A 89 -3.27 -9.17 -5.35
C LYS A 89 -4.78 -9.32 -5.55
N TRP A 90 -5.23 -10.52 -5.86
CA TRP A 90 -6.66 -10.83 -5.93
C TRP A 90 -7.31 -10.72 -4.55
N ARG A 91 -8.41 -9.98 -4.47
CA ARG A 91 -9.25 -9.89 -3.28
C ARG A 91 -10.54 -10.66 -3.50
N ALA A 92 -10.66 -11.82 -2.86
CA ALA A 92 -11.86 -12.65 -2.95
C ALA A 92 -13.15 -11.91 -2.54
N TYR A 93 -13.07 -11.00 -1.55
CA TYR A 93 -14.25 -10.28 -1.08
C TYR A 93 -14.76 -9.23 -2.06
N SER A 94 -13.86 -8.52 -2.75
CA SER A 94 -14.21 -7.46 -3.70
C SER A 94 -14.16 -7.92 -5.16
N GLN A 95 -13.81 -9.19 -5.42
CA GLN A 95 -13.73 -9.80 -6.74
C GLN A 95 -12.92 -8.97 -7.75
N ARG A 96 -11.76 -8.45 -7.31
CA ARG A 96 -10.87 -7.61 -8.12
C ARG A 96 -9.42 -7.75 -7.64
N PHE A 97 -8.50 -7.35 -8.50
CA PHE A 97 -7.12 -7.10 -8.09
C PHE A 97 -7.00 -5.72 -7.44
N GLU A 98 -6.20 -5.63 -6.38
CA GLU A 98 -5.81 -4.38 -5.74
C GLU A 98 -4.29 -4.26 -5.76
N ILE A 99 -3.77 -3.06 -5.98
CA ILE A 99 -2.34 -2.78 -5.83
C ILE A 99 -2.00 -2.85 -4.35
N ILE A 100 -1.07 -3.73 -3.98
CA ILE A 100 -0.64 -3.94 -2.60
C ILE A 100 0.78 -3.48 -2.34
N ASP A 101 1.57 -3.27 -3.40
CA ASP A 101 2.92 -2.73 -3.33
C ASP A 101 3.21 -1.86 -4.56
N ILE A 102 3.93 -0.76 -4.34
CA ILE A 102 4.44 0.15 -5.38
C ILE A 102 5.88 0.50 -5.00
N ARG A 103 6.82 0.16 -5.88
CA ARG A 103 8.23 0.48 -5.75
C ARG A 103 8.70 1.33 -6.92
N GLN A 104 8.96 2.61 -6.66
CA GLN A 104 9.59 3.46 -7.66
C GLN A 104 11.02 2.98 -7.92
N LEU A 105 11.38 2.83 -9.19
CA LEU A 105 12.74 2.57 -9.62
C LEU A 105 13.50 3.89 -9.62
N SER A 106 14.52 3.99 -8.77
CA SER A 106 15.57 5.00 -8.95
C SER A 106 16.32 4.64 -10.22
N GLY A 107 16.47 5.56 -11.17
CA GLY A 107 17.38 5.34 -12.30
C GLY A 107 18.72 4.87 -11.76
N SER A 108 19.18 3.69 -12.18
CA SER A 108 20.55 3.29 -11.88
C SER A 108 21.47 4.38 -12.41
N PRO A 109 22.51 4.81 -11.67
CA PRO A 109 23.56 5.65 -12.24
C PRO A 109 24.19 4.97 -13.47
#